data_AF-A0A2G9S7B5-F1
#
_entry.id   AF-A0A2G9S7B5-F1
#
_cell.length_a   1.000
_cell.length_b   1.000
_cell.length_c   1.000
_cell.angle_alpha   90.00
_cell.angle_beta   90.00
_cell.angle_gamma   90.00
#
_symmetry.space_group_name_H-M   'P 1'
#
loop_
_entity.id
_entity.type
_entity.pdbx_description
1 polymer ?
#
loop_
_entity_poly.entity_id
_entity_poly.type
_entity_poly.pdbx_seq_one_letter_code
_entity_poly.pdbx_strand_id
1 'polypeptide(L)'
;MQSSFSFFPSTDFILDNSEDDIKSLFLIIKIISDVLQFQGSHKHEFDSRWKSFTLVKKSMENRLQGKKRHIRALLIDRVMLQHELRMLTVEGCEYKKVHQDLVRDLLRLSTSSYGQVRNKAQQAFFSALGTYNFCCRDIIPLVLEYLRPERHDVTQQQFKGALYCLLGNHGAVCLANLHDWECIVQTWPAIVSSGLSKAMSLEKPSIVRLFDDLAEKIHRQYETIGLDFSLHLMEKGTSVLCSADKL
;
A
#
# COMPACT_ATOMS: atom_id res chain seq x y z
N MET A 1 8.95 -9.81 -26.83
CA MET A 1 9.84 -8.64 -26.92
C MET A 1 9.35 -7.59 -25.93
N GLN A 2 9.78 -7.72 -24.67
CA GLN A 2 9.92 -6.68 -23.65
C GLN A 2 10.66 -7.38 -22.51
N SER A 3 11.98 -7.22 -22.51
CA SER A 3 12.84 -7.66 -21.41
C SER A 3 12.46 -6.85 -20.17
N SER A 4 11.75 -7.49 -19.23
CA SER A 4 11.52 -6.93 -17.90
C SER A 4 12.87 -6.75 -17.22
N PHE A 5 13.40 -5.53 -17.20
CA PHE A 5 14.57 -5.21 -16.40
C PHE A 5 14.11 -5.16 -14.95
N SER A 6 14.30 -6.25 -14.22
CA SER A 6 14.24 -6.27 -12.76
C SER A 6 15.39 -5.44 -12.21
N PHE A 7 15.13 -4.65 -11.18
CA PHE A 7 16.17 -3.82 -10.54
C PHE A 7 17.21 -4.69 -9.80
N PHE A 8 16.81 -5.90 -9.40
CA PHE A 8 17.71 -6.95 -8.92
C PHE A 8 17.71 -8.14 -9.89
N PRO A 9 18.80 -8.39 -10.64
CA PRO A 9 18.95 -9.63 -11.42
C PRO A 9 18.86 -10.91 -10.54
N SER A 10 19.07 -10.75 -9.22
CA SER A 10 19.06 -11.81 -8.24
C SER A 10 17.67 -12.36 -7.93
N THR A 11 16.60 -11.56 -8.05
CA THR A 11 15.22 -12.03 -7.75
C THR A 11 14.74 -13.02 -8.79
N ASP A 12 14.91 -12.68 -10.07
CA ASP A 12 14.56 -13.56 -11.18
C ASP A 12 15.42 -14.83 -11.13
N PHE A 13 16.73 -14.69 -10.86
CA PHE A 13 17.61 -15.84 -10.74
C PHE A 13 17.21 -16.79 -9.59
N ILE A 14 16.84 -16.28 -8.41
CA ILE A 14 16.47 -17.12 -7.26
C ILE A 14 15.08 -17.74 -7.43
N LEU A 15 14.13 -17.02 -8.02
CA LEU A 15 12.81 -17.56 -8.33
C LEU A 15 12.87 -18.65 -9.40
N ASP A 16 13.77 -18.51 -10.39
CA ASP A 16 13.90 -19.48 -11.48
C ASP A 16 14.80 -20.68 -11.13
N ASN A 17 15.81 -20.52 -10.27
CA ASN A 17 16.81 -21.57 -9.99
C ASN A 17 16.74 -22.18 -8.59
N SER A 18 16.10 -21.53 -7.61
CA SER A 18 16.12 -21.96 -6.21
C SER A 18 14.92 -21.44 -5.41
N GLU A 19 13.70 -21.76 -5.85
CA GLU A 19 12.45 -21.32 -5.21
C GLU A 19 12.35 -21.76 -3.73
N ASP A 20 13.06 -22.82 -3.35
CA ASP A 20 13.06 -23.40 -2.01
C ASP A 20 13.86 -22.60 -0.97
N ASP A 21 14.65 -21.60 -1.38
CA ASP A 21 15.41 -20.76 -0.44
C ASP A 21 14.55 -19.64 0.17
N ILE A 22 13.61 -20.06 1.01
CA ILE A 22 12.68 -19.18 1.73
C ILE A 22 13.41 -18.13 2.59
N LYS A 23 14.60 -18.46 3.13
CA LYS A 23 15.37 -17.54 3.98
C LYS A 23 15.96 -16.40 3.18
N SER A 24 16.57 -16.69 2.03
CA SER A 24 17.09 -15.66 1.13
C SER A 24 15.96 -14.80 0.58
N LEU A 25 14.82 -15.40 0.21
CA LEU A 25 13.63 -14.65 -0.21
C LEU A 25 13.12 -13.70 0.87
N PHE A 26 13.13 -14.11 2.15
CA PHE A 26 12.77 -13.21 3.25
C PHE A 26 13.74 -12.05 3.43
N LEU A 27 15.04 -12.27 3.22
CA LEU A 27 16.04 -11.20 3.28
C LEU A 27 15.86 -10.23 2.11
N ILE A 28 15.58 -10.73 0.90
CA ILE A 28 15.31 -9.90 -0.27
C ILE A 28 14.08 -9.02 -0.03
N ILE A 29 12.97 -9.60 0.46
CA ILE A 29 11.76 -8.82 0.82
C ILE A 29 12.11 -7.72 1.82
N LYS A 30 12.94 -8.04 2.82
CA LYS A 30 13.36 -7.05 3.82
C LYS A 30 14.21 -5.94 3.20
N ILE A 31 15.19 -6.28 2.36
CA ILE A 31 16.03 -5.30 1.66
C ILE A 31 15.17 -4.37 0.80
N ILE A 32 14.25 -4.93 0.01
CA ILE A 32 13.35 -4.10 -0.82
C ILE A 32 12.49 -3.19 0.05
N SER A 33 11.92 -3.72 1.14
CA SER A 33 11.11 -2.93 2.07
C SER A 33 11.91 -1.79 2.72
N ASP A 34 13.13 -2.06 3.17
CA ASP A 34 14.00 -1.07 3.80
C ASP A 34 14.44 0.00 2.77
N VAL A 35 14.79 -0.40 1.55
CA VAL A 35 15.13 0.55 0.47
C VAL A 35 13.96 1.48 0.13
N LEU A 36 12.73 0.96 0.14
CA LEU A 36 11.54 1.75 -0.17
C LEU A 36 11.07 2.66 0.96
N GLN A 37 11.33 2.33 2.23
CA GLN A 37 10.65 2.96 3.38
C GLN A 37 11.60 3.50 4.47
N PHE A 38 12.83 2.98 4.57
CA PHE A 38 13.72 3.33 5.67
C PHE A 38 14.40 4.69 5.42
N GLN A 39 14.06 5.67 6.25
CA GLN A 39 14.62 7.02 6.21
C GLN A 39 15.33 7.38 7.54
N GLY A 40 16.03 6.41 8.12
CA GLY A 40 16.81 6.58 9.36
C GLY A 40 16.07 6.19 10.66
N SER A 41 14.76 5.92 10.60
CA SER A 41 14.01 5.33 11.71
C SER A 41 12.92 4.41 11.18
N HIS A 42 12.56 3.38 11.95
CA HIS A 42 11.43 2.52 11.63
C HIS A 42 10.14 3.04 12.29
N LYS A 43 9.06 3.11 11.50
CA LYS A 43 7.75 3.58 11.98
C LYS A 43 7.25 2.81 13.22
N HIS A 44 7.40 1.48 13.25
CA HIS A 44 6.94 0.67 14.37
C HIS A 44 7.75 0.90 15.66
N GLU A 45 9.05 1.15 15.54
CA GLU A 45 9.90 1.52 16.69
C GLU A 45 9.53 2.91 17.21
N PHE A 46 9.32 3.87 16.31
CA PHE A 46 8.81 5.19 16.66
C PHE A 46 7.46 5.10 17.38
N ASP A 47 6.49 4.35 16.85
CA ASP A 47 5.16 4.19 17.45
C ASP A 47 5.25 3.58 18.86
N SER A 48 6.14 2.60 19.04
CA SER A 48 6.40 1.98 20.36
C SER A 48 6.97 2.99 21.35
N ARG A 49 7.96 3.80 20.92
CA ARG A 49 8.55 4.85 21.75
C ARG A 49 7.57 5.98 22.04
N TRP A 50 6.72 6.34 21.08
CA TRP A 50 5.68 7.35 21.25
C TRP A 50 4.62 6.92 22.28
N LYS A 51 4.20 5.65 22.25
CA LYS A 51 3.29 5.07 23.25
C LYS A 51 3.93 5.07 24.63
N SER A 52 5.17 4.60 24.73
CA SER A 52 5.95 4.59 25.98
C SER A 52 6.11 6.00 26.56
N PHE A 53 6.48 6.97 25.73
CA PHE A 53 6.58 8.37 26.10
C PHE A 53 5.26 8.92 26.63
N THR A 54 4.14 8.64 25.96
CA THR A 54 2.82 9.11 26.37
C THR A 54 2.43 8.58 27.75
N LEU A 55 2.75 7.31 28.03
CA LEU A 55 2.52 6.69 29.33
C LEU A 55 3.34 7.34 30.44
N VAL A 56 4.66 7.49 30.24
CA VAL A 56 5.56 8.10 31.22
C VAL A 56 5.22 9.57 31.45
N LYS A 57 4.89 10.30 30.38
CA LYS A 57 4.40 11.68 30.50
C LYS A 57 3.18 11.74 31.40
N LYS A 58 2.19 10.89 31.18
CA LYS A 58 0.94 10.88 31.95
C LYS A 58 1.16 10.50 33.42
N SER A 59 2.09 9.60 33.72
CA SER A 59 2.38 9.17 35.10
C SER A 59 3.20 10.20 35.88
N MET A 60 4.09 10.94 35.22
CA MET A 60 4.99 11.92 35.85
C MET A 60 4.54 13.38 35.67
N GLU A 61 3.34 13.62 35.13
CA GLU A 61 2.83 14.97 34.88
C GLU A 61 2.36 15.66 36.16
N ASN A 62 2.93 16.83 36.45
CA ASN A 62 2.44 17.71 37.49
C ASN A 62 1.23 18.53 36.97
N ARG A 63 0.03 18.01 37.23
CA ARG A 63 -1.23 18.63 36.79
C ARG A 63 -1.54 19.97 37.47
N LEU A 64 -0.98 20.22 38.67
CA LEU A 64 -1.25 21.44 39.45
C LEU A 64 -0.51 22.66 38.93
N GLN A 65 0.72 22.48 38.43
CA GLN A 65 1.55 23.60 37.98
C GLN A 65 1.38 23.98 36.50
N GLY A 66 0.43 23.35 35.79
CA GLY A 66 -0.11 23.78 34.50
C GLY A 66 0.84 24.60 33.64
N LYS A 67 1.82 23.92 33.03
CA LYS A 67 2.82 24.34 32.02
C LYS A 67 3.70 23.11 31.83
N LYS A 68 4.33 22.92 30.66
CA LYS A 68 5.18 21.76 30.28
C LYS A 68 6.44 21.56 31.16
N ARG A 69 6.32 21.62 32.49
CA ARG A 69 7.34 21.41 33.52
C ARG A 69 7.48 19.92 33.75
N HIS A 70 8.00 19.24 32.73
CA HIS A 70 8.37 17.83 32.84
C HIS A 70 9.82 17.69 33.27
N ILE A 71 10.18 16.50 33.75
CA ILE A 71 11.55 16.13 34.05
C ILE A 71 12.40 16.31 32.78
N ARG A 72 13.63 16.83 32.94
CA ARG A 72 14.55 17.12 31.83
C ARG A 72 14.69 15.94 30.85
N ALA A 73 14.80 14.72 31.35
CA ALA A 73 14.88 13.51 30.54
C ALA A 73 13.69 13.37 29.57
N LEU A 74 12.47 13.62 30.05
CA LEU A 74 11.26 13.56 29.22
C LEU A 74 11.24 14.66 28.15
N LEU A 75 11.78 15.84 28.45
CA LEU A 75 11.88 16.91 27.46
C LEU A 75 12.88 16.57 26.34
N ILE A 76 14.00 15.94 26.68
CA ILE A 76 14.99 15.46 25.70
C ILE A 76 14.36 14.39 24.80
N ASP A 77 13.69 13.40 25.39
CA ASP A 77 12.98 12.36 24.63
C ASP A 77 11.92 12.94 23.71
N ARG A 78 11.20 13.98 24.15
CA ARG A 78 10.20 14.64 23.32
C ARG A 78 10.81 15.30 22.08
N VAL A 79 11.99 15.90 22.21
CA VAL A 79 12.74 16.50 21.09
C VAL A 79 13.23 15.42 20.14
N MET A 80 13.76 14.31 20.67
CA MET A 80 14.19 13.18 19.83
C MET A 80 13.02 12.57 19.05
N LEU A 81 11.88 12.35 19.71
CA LEU A 81 10.65 11.89 19.04
C LEU A 81 10.16 12.90 17.99
N GLN A 82 10.34 14.21 18.21
CA GLN A 82 10.00 15.21 17.20
C GLN A 82 10.92 15.12 15.98
N HIS A 83 12.21 14.85 16.18
CA HIS A 83 13.16 14.64 15.09
C HIS A 83 12.80 13.38 14.29
N GLU A 84 12.54 12.26 14.96
CA GLU A 84 12.13 11.02 14.31
C GLU A 84 10.83 11.18 13.54
N LEU A 85 9.83 11.86 14.10
CA LEU A 85 8.58 12.15 13.41
C LEU A 85 8.86 12.94 12.12
N ARG A 86 9.72 13.96 12.18
CA ARG A 86 10.07 14.77 11.00
C ARG A 86 10.77 13.95 9.91
N MET A 87 11.59 12.96 10.29
CA MET A 87 12.22 12.04 9.34
C MET A 87 11.24 11.05 8.73
N LEU A 88 10.20 10.65 9.47
CA LEU A 88 9.19 9.70 9.02
C LEU A 88 8.09 10.32 8.16
N THR A 89 7.74 11.59 8.38
CA THR A 89 6.64 12.28 7.68
C THR A 89 7.08 12.92 6.36
N VAL A 90 7.87 12.21 5.55
CA VAL A 90 8.21 12.69 4.19
C VAL A 90 6.99 12.47 3.29
N GLU A 91 6.12 13.47 3.23
CA GLU A 91 5.01 13.49 2.29
C GLU A 91 5.51 13.90 0.89
N GLY A 92 4.96 13.27 -0.15
CA GLY A 92 5.19 13.71 -1.54
C GLY A 92 6.44 13.15 -2.21
N CYS A 93 6.95 11.99 -1.79
CA CYS A 93 7.99 11.28 -2.56
C CYS A 93 7.47 10.98 -3.97
N GLU A 94 8.24 11.42 -4.98
CA GLU A 94 7.94 11.14 -6.38
C GLU A 94 8.04 9.64 -6.68
N TYR A 95 7.02 9.08 -7.34
CA TYR A 95 6.99 7.68 -7.74
C TYR A 95 7.86 7.45 -8.98
N LYS A 96 9.15 7.18 -8.74
CA LYS A 96 10.16 6.96 -9.80
C LYS A 96 10.09 5.56 -10.38
N LYS A 97 10.69 5.37 -11.57
CA LYS A 97 10.79 4.06 -12.25
C LYS A 97 11.40 2.97 -11.37
N VAL A 98 12.45 3.29 -10.62
CA VAL A 98 13.07 2.33 -9.68
C VAL A 98 12.07 1.83 -8.63
N HIS A 99 11.18 2.70 -8.17
CA HIS A 99 10.16 2.32 -7.18
C HIS A 99 9.10 1.44 -7.82
N GLN A 100 8.72 1.72 -9.08
CA GLN A 100 7.85 0.84 -9.86
C GLN A 100 8.42 -0.57 -9.97
N ASP A 101 9.69 -0.69 -10.36
CA ASP A 101 10.34 -1.99 -10.54
C ASP A 101 10.41 -2.78 -9.23
N LEU A 102 10.77 -2.11 -8.12
CA LEU A 102 10.77 -2.72 -6.79
C LEU A 102 9.37 -3.17 -6.32
N VAL A 103 8.32 -2.39 -6.60
CA VAL A 103 6.94 -2.77 -6.26
C VAL A 103 6.43 -3.91 -7.14
N ARG A 104 6.85 -3.96 -8.42
CA ARG A 104 6.58 -5.10 -9.32
C ARG A 104 7.27 -6.38 -8.85
N ASP A 105 8.52 -6.28 -8.41
CA ASP A 105 9.26 -7.40 -7.81
C ASP A 105 8.58 -7.89 -6.52
N LEU A 106 8.10 -6.96 -5.68
CA LEU A 106 7.29 -7.30 -4.50
C LEU A 106 5.96 -7.97 -4.88
N LEU A 107 5.31 -7.56 -5.96
CA LEU A 107 4.07 -8.19 -6.44
C LEU A 107 4.35 -9.64 -6.87
N ARG A 108 5.43 -9.89 -7.62
CA ARG A 108 5.85 -11.26 -8.00
C ARG A 108 6.05 -12.14 -6.77
N LEU A 109 6.75 -11.65 -5.76
CA LEU A 109 6.96 -12.34 -4.48
C LEU A 109 5.66 -12.55 -3.69
N SER A 110 4.71 -11.61 -3.79
CA SER A 110 3.37 -11.69 -3.19
C SER A 110 2.49 -12.76 -3.83
N THR A 111 2.84 -13.22 -5.03
CA THR A 111 2.19 -14.32 -5.77
C THR A 111 3.01 -15.61 -5.83
N SER A 112 4.13 -15.71 -5.12
CA SER A 112 5.02 -16.90 -5.09
C SER A 112 4.34 -18.19 -4.60
N SER A 113 4.95 -19.37 -4.79
CA SER A 113 4.36 -20.65 -4.37
C SER A 113 4.27 -20.82 -2.84
N TYR A 114 5.20 -20.23 -2.08
CA TYR A 114 5.28 -20.37 -0.64
C TYR A 114 4.42 -19.37 0.12
N GLY A 115 3.46 -19.85 0.91
CA GLY A 115 2.52 -19.00 1.65
C GLY A 115 3.17 -18.04 2.64
N GLN A 116 4.28 -18.43 3.29
CA GLN A 116 4.98 -17.55 4.22
C GLN A 116 5.69 -16.40 3.50
N VAL A 117 6.31 -16.69 2.34
CA VAL A 117 6.94 -15.68 1.48
C VAL A 117 5.88 -14.70 0.98
N ARG A 118 4.76 -15.21 0.45
CA ARG A 118 3.62 -14.37 0.05
C ARG A 118 3.15 -13.44 1.16
N ASN A 119 2.92 -13.96 2.37
CA ASN A 119 2.41 -13.14 3.48
C ASN A 119 3.37 -12.00 3.84
N LYS A 120 4.68 -12.30 3.93
CA LYS A 120 5.69 -11.29 4.25
C LYS A 120 5.85 -10.26 3.11
N ALA A 121 5.82 -10.71 1.86
CA ALA A 121 5.89 -9.84 0.68
C ALA A 121 4.67 -8.91 0.61
N GLN A 122 3.46 -9.43 0.86
CA GLN A 122 2.22 -8.66 0.88
C GLN A 122 2.25 -7.55 1.95
N GLN A 123 2.79 -7.83 3.14
CA GLN A 123 2.97 -6.80 4.18
C GLN A 123 3.86 -5.64 3.68
N ALA A 124 5.02 -5.97 3.10
CA ALA A 124 5.94 -4.97 2.54
C ALA A 124 5.32 -4.21 1.36
N PHE A 125 4.58 -4.92 0.50
CA PHE A 125 3.87 -4.38 -0.65
C PHE A 125 2.80 -3.36 -0.23
N PHE A 126 1.94 -3.67 0.76
CA PHE A 126 0.93 -2.72 1.23
C PHE A 126 1.53 -1.49 1.89
N SER A 127 2.64 -1.65 2.63
CA SER A 127 3.37 -0.52 3.20
C SER A 127 3.96 0.38 2.11
N ALA A 128 4.46 -0.20 1.00
CA ALA A 128 4.93 0.55 -0.15
C ALA A 128 3.78 1.30 -0.85
N LEU A 129 2.63 0.65 -1.03
CA LEU A 129 1.45 1.27 -1.65
C LEU A 129 0.92 2.48 -0.86
N GLY A 130 1.02 2.45 0.46
CA GLY A 130 0.64 3.57 1.32
C GLY A 130 1.66 4.72 1.39
N THR A 131 2.87 4.53 0.84
CA THR A 131 3.96 5.51 0.90
C THR A 131 4.03 6.38 -0.36
N TYR A 132 3.78 5.79 -1.54
CA TYR A 132 3.92 6.49 -2.82
C TYR A 132 2.56 6.87 -3.40
N ASN A 133 2.40 8.13 -3.78
CA ASN A 133 1.18 8.60 -4.42
C ASN A 133 1.00 7.94 -5.81
N PHE A 134 -0.25 7.64 -6.18
CA PHE A 134 -0.65 7.07 -7.48
C PHE A 134 -0.08 5.69 -7.85
N CYS A 135 0.76 5.07 -7.02
CA CYS A 135 1.32 3.74 -7.30
C CYS A 135 0.23 2.67 -7.50
N CYS A 136 -0.92 2.80 -6.80
CA CYS A 136 -2.02 1.87 -6.89
C CYS A 136 -2.62 1.78 -8.31
N ARG A 137 -2.64 2.89 -9.06
CA ARG A 137 -3.14 2.94 -10.44
C ARG A 137 -2.27 2.11 -11.40
N ASP A 138 -0.95 2.18 -11.24
CA ASP A 138 0.03 1.43 -12.05
C ASP A 138 0.00 -0.08 -11.72
N ILE A 139 -0.26 -0.42 -10.46
CA ILE A 139 -0.17 -1.80 -9.99
C ILE A 139 -1.47 -2.60 -10.19
N ILE A 140 -2.65 -1.97 -10.15
CA ILE A 140 -3.93 -2.65 -10.40
C ILE A 140 -3.92 -3.51 -11.66
N PRO A 141 -3.60 -3.00 -12.87
CA PRO A 141 -3.68 -3.81 -14.08
C PRO A 141 -2.79 -5.06 -13.98
N LEU A 142 -1.62 -4.95 -13.33
CA LEU A 142 -0.70 -6.07 -13.12
C LEU A 142 -1.24 -7.11 -12.14
N VAL A 143 -1.98 -6.69 -11.11
CA VAL A 143 -2.65 -7.62 -10.19
C VAL A 143 -3.81 -8.33 -10.90
N LEU A 144 -4.57 -7.60 -11.72
CA LEU A 144 -5.71 -8.15 -12.46
C LEU A 144 -5.30 -9.14 -13.54
N GLU A 145 -4.08 -9.07 -14.08
CA GLU A 145 -3.55 -10.07 -15.01
C GLU A 145 -3.57 -11.50 -14.46
N TYR A 146 -3.42 -11.68 -13.14
CA TYR A 146 -3.51 -12.99 -12.50
C TYR A 146 -4.95 -13.50 -12.35
N LEU A 147 -5.95 -12.63 -12.51
CA LEU A 147 -7.37 -12.94 -12.34
C LEU A 147 -8.12 -13.11 -13.66
N ARG A 148 -7.46 -12.85 -14.79
CA ARG A 148 -8.08 -12.98 -16.12
C ARG A 148 -8.49 -14.44 -16.40
N PRO A 149 -9.73 -14.69 -16.83
CA PRO A 149 -10.21 -16.04 -17.10
C PRO A 149 -9.53 -16.68 -18.33
N GLU A 150 -9.04 -15.87 -19.27
CA GLU A 150 -8.35 -16.34 -20.49
C GLU A 150 -6.93 -16.85 -20.21
N ARG A 151 -6.34 -16.50 -19.06
CA ARG A 151 -5.00 -16.95 -18.68
C ARG A 151 -5.06 -18.34 -18.05
N HIS A 152 -4.36 -19.29 -18.66
CA HIS A 152 -4.30 -20.68 -18.18
C HIS A 152 -2.95 -21.06 -17.54
N ASP A 153 -1.98 -20.16 -17.58
CA ASP A 153 -0.63 -20.31 -17.00
C ASP A 153 -0.58 -19.95 -15.50
N VAL A 154 -1.66 -19.40 -14.96
CA VAL A 154 -1.71 -18.95 -13.56
C VAL A 154 -1.98 -20.12 -12.61
N THR A 155 -1.08 -20.28 -11.63
CA THR A 155 -1.25 -21.30 -10.60
C THR A 155 -2.31 -20.89 -9.57
N GLN A 156 -2.87 -21.86 -8.84
CA GLN A 156 -3.81 -21.56 -7.76
C GLN A 156 -3.18 -20.71 -6.65
N GLN A 157 -1.87 -20.86 -6.39
CA GLN A 157 -1.16 -20.04 -5.41
C GLN A 157 -1.05 -18.58 -5.87
N GLN A 158 -0.74 -18.35 -7.14
CA GLN A 158 -0.67 -17.02 -7.74
C GLN A 158 -2.05 -16.33 -7.73
N PHE A 159 -3.09 -17.05 -8.16
CA PHE A 159 -4.48 -16.57 -8.12
C PHE A 159 -4.90 -16.15 -6.70
N LYS A 160 -4.66 -17.03 -5.72
CA LYS A 160 -4.94 -16.73 -4.31
C LYS A 160 -4.10 -15.56 -3.79
N GLY A 161 -2.83 -15.46 -4.18
CA GLY A 161 -1.95 -14.35 -3.83
C GLY A 161 -2.46 -13.02 -4.37
N ALA A 162 -2.93 -12.99 -5.62
CA ALA A 162 -3.50 -11.80 -6.26
C ALA A 162 -4.78 -11.34 -5.56
N LEU A 163 -5.68 -12.26 -5.18
CA LEU A 163 -6.87 -11.93 -4.38
C LEU A 163 -6.52 -11.30 -3.03
N TYR A 164 -5.51 -11.82 -2.33
CA TYR A 164 -5.00 -11.18 -1.11
C TYR A 164 -4.42 -9.78 -1.37
N CYS A 165 -3.71 -9.60 -2.49
CA CYS A 165 -3.19 -8.29 -2.90
C CYS A 165 -4.33 -7.28 -3.15
N LEU A 166 -5.45 -7.71 -3.73
CA LEU A 166 -6.64 -6.86 -3.90
C LEU A 166 -7.34 -6.54 -2.58
N LEU A 167 -7.49 -7.54 -1.71
CA LEU A 167 -8.20 -7.41 -0.45
C LEU A 167 -7.53 -6.41 0.48
N GLY A 168 -6.20 -6.42 0.57
CA GLY A 168 -5.48 -5.54 1.49
C GLY A 168 -5.60 -5.96 2.96
N ASN A 169 -4.66 -5.49 3.78
CA ASN A 169 -4.68 -5.75 5.23
C ASN A 169 -5.68 -4.84 5.98
N HIS A 170 -5.99 -5.18 7.24
CA HIS A 170 -6.78 -4.33 8.13
C HIS A 170 -6.05 -3.00 8.38
N GLY A 171 -6.60 -1.90 7.85
CA GLY A 171 -6.04 -0.55 8.00
C GLY A 171 -5.01 -0.13 6.95
N ALA A 172 -4.71 -0.99 5.96
CA ALA A 172 -3.89 -0.64 4.80
C ALA A 172 -4.75 -0.29 3.57
N VAL A 173 -4.11 0.21 2.52
CA VAL A 173 -4.76 0.50 1.24
C VAL A 173 -5.43 -0.76 0.70
N CYS A 174 -6.73 -0.66 0.38
CA CYS A 174 -7.49 -1.70 -0.29
C CYS A 174 -7.52 -1.38 -1.79
N LEU A 175 -6.83 -2.16 -2.62
CA LEU A 175 -6.81 -1.93 -4.07
C LEU A 175 -8.20 -2.11 -4.69
N ALA A 176 -9.04 -2.96 -4.10
CA ALA A 176 -10.42 -3.18 -4.54
C ALA A 176 -11.39 -2.02 -4.25
N ASN A 177 -11.04 -1.10 -3.34
CA ASN A 177 -11.90 -0.01 -2.89
C ASN A 177 -11.18 1.35 -2.95
N LEU A 178 -10.43 1.60 -4.03
CA LEU A 178 -9.84 2.91 -4.28
C LEU A 178 -10.93 3.90 -4.71
N HIS A 179 -10.86 5.13 -4.24
CA HIS A 179 -11.77 6.23 -4.62
C HIS A 179 -11.42 6.80 -6.01
N ASP A 180 -11.38 5.92 -7.00
CA ASP A 180 -11.07 6.28 -8.38
C ASP A 180 -11.90 5.44 -9.35
N TRP A 181 -12.64 6.14 -10.21
CA TRP A 181 -13.55 5.51 -11.17
C TRP A 181 -12.80 4.60 -12.15
N GLU A 182 -11.62 5.01 -12.60
CA GLU A 182 -10.79 4.23 -13.52
C GLU A 182 -10.32 2.91 -12.89
N CYS A 183 -9.99 2.92 -11.61
CA CYS A 183 -9.60 1.72 -10.86
C CYS A 183 -10.79 0.79 -10.60
N ILE A 184 -11.96 1.33 -10.24
CA ILE A 184 -13.15 0.53 -9.93
C ILE A 184 -13.68 -0.20 -11.17
N VAL A 185 -13.76 0.50 -12.31
CA VAL A 185 -14.24 -0.08 -13.57
C VAL A 185 -13.36 -1.25 -14.03
N GLN A 186 -12.07 -1.22 -13.70
CA GLN A 186 -11.18 -2.34 -13.99
C GLN A 186 -11.33 -3.45 -12.94
N THR A 187 -11.35 -3.09 -11.66
CA THR A 187 -11.20 -4.05 -10.56
C THR A 187 -12.45 -4.86 -10.30
N TRP A 188 -13.64 -4.24 -10.23
CA TRP A 188 -14.86 -4.97 -9.87
C TRP A 188 -15.30 -5.98 -10.94
N PRO A 189 -15.34 -5.63 -12.25
CA PRO A 189 -15.63 -6.62 -13.27
C PRO A 189 -14.61 -7.73 -13.28
N ALA A 190 -13.32 -7.43 -13.10
CA ALA A 190 -12.26 -8.43 -13.03
C ALA A 190 -12.45 -9.41 -11.87
N ILE A 191 -12.85 -8.93 -10.68
CA ILE A 191 -13.17 -9.79 -9.53
C ILE A 191 -14.33 -10.72 -9.88
N VAL A 192 -15.41 -10.21 -10.48
CA VAL A 192 -16.57 -11.03 -10.87
C VAL A 192 -16.20 -12.03 -11.97
N SER A 193 -15.50 -11.60 -13.01
CA SER A 193 -15.08 -12.46 -14.12
C SER A 193 -14.05 -13.50 -13.72
N SER A 194 -13.25 -13.24 -12.67
CA SER A 194 -12.31 -14.22 -12.11
C SER A 194 -13.03 -15.47 -11.58
N GLY A 195 -14.32 -15.34 -11.27
CA GLY A 195 -15.30 -16.42 -11.05
C GLY A 195 -15.25 -17.55 -12.08
N LEU A 196 -14.93 -17.21 -13.32
CA LEU A 196 -14.92 -18.10 -14.47
C LEU A 196 -13.53 -18.68 -14.77
N SER A 197 -12.49 -18.26 -14.03
CA SER A 197 -11.12 -18.71 -14.28
C SER A 197 -10.93 -20.18 -13.87
N LYS A 198 -10.19 -20.94 -14.68
CA LYS A 198 -9.86 -22.35 -14.35
C LYS A 198 -8.97 -22.49 -13.11
N ALA A 199 -8.20 -21.44 -12.78
CA ALA A 199 -7.42 -21.37 -11.55
C ALA A 199 -8.31 -21.20 -10.30
N MET A 200 -9.56 -20.78 -10.48
CA MET A 200 -10.56 -20.75 -9.43
C MET A 200 -11.10 -22.16 -9.18
N SER A 201 -10.69 -22.74 -8.06
CA SER A 201 -11.25 -24.00 -7.56
C SER A 201 -12.16 -23.68 -6.37
N LEU A 202 -13.48 -23.72 -6.60
CA LEU A 202 -14.52 -23.59 -5.56
C LEU A 202 -14.43 -24.69 -4.50
N GLU A 203 -13.67 -25.76 -4.76
CA GLU A 203 -13.41 -26.84 -3.81
C GLU A 203 -12.56 -26.40 -2.62
N LYS A 204 -11.83 -25.27 -2.73
CA LYS A 204 -11.01 -24.73 -1.64
C LYS A 204 -11.80 -23.68 -0.85
N PRO A 205 -12.23 -23.98 0.40
CA PRO A 205 -13.01 -23.04 1.22
C PRO A 205 -12.29 -21.71 1.46
N SER A 206 -10.95 -21.71 1.42
CA SER A 206 -10.16 -20.49 1.61
C SER A 206 -10.28 -19.48 0.47
N ILE A 207 -10.62 -19.90 -0.76
CA ILE A 207 -10.82 -18.98 -1.89
C ILE A 207 -12.22 -18.38 -1.80
N VAL A 208 -13.23 -19.20 -1.49
CA VAL A 208 -14.61 -18.74 -1.26
C VAL A 208 -14.65 -17.68 -0.16
N ARG A 209 -14.03 -17.95 0.99
CA ARG A 209 -13.90 -16.96 2.08
C ARG A 209 -13.25 -15.65 1.65
N LEU A 210 -12.27 -15.69 0.73
CA LEU A 210 -11.63 -14.47 0.23
C LEU A 210 -12.57 -13.62 -0.62
N PHE A 211 -13.44 -14.24 -1.41
CA PHE A 211 -14.47 -13.51 -2.16
C PHE A 211 -15.52 -12.92 -1.21
N ASP A 212 -15.93 -13.67 -0.19
CA ASP A 212 -16.84 -13.17 0.84
C ASP A 212 -16.22 -11.97 1.58
N ASP A 213 -14.97 -12.10 2.02
CA ASP A 213 -14.22 -11.02 2.70
C ASP A 213 -14.05 -9.79 1.79
N LEU A 214 -13.79 -9.99 0.50
CA LEU A 214 -13.69 -8.91 -0.50
C LEU A 214 -15.03 -8.19 -0.67
N ALA A 215 -16.11 -8.95 -0.88
CA ALA A 215 -17.45 -8.40 -1.06
C ALA A 215 -17.91 -7.63 0.19
N GLU A 216 -17.72 -8.20 1.39
CA GLU A 216 -18.03 -7.54 2.65
C GLU A 216 -17.20 -6.27 2.84
N LYS A 217 -15.90 -6.32 2.54
CA LYS A 217 -15.01 -5.17 2.70
C LYS A 217 -15.37 -4.03 1.76
N ILE A 218 -15.65 -4.31 0.48
CA ILE A 218 -16.14 -3.32 -0.48
C ILE A 218 -17.45 -2.73 0.02
N HIS A 219 -18.43 -3.57 0.38
CA HIS A 219 -19.74 -3.11 0.84
C HIS A 219 -19.65 -2.20 2.09
N ARG A 220 -18.79 -2.55 3.05
CA ARG A 220 -18.64 -1.81 4.31
C ARG A 220 -17.84 -0.51 4.17
N GLN A 221 -16.87 -0.46 3.25
CA GLN A 221 -15.91 0.65 3.14
C GLN A 221 -16.16 1.56 1.93
N TYR A 222 -17.09 1.21 1.04
CA TYR A 222 -17.39 2.03 -0.13
C TYR A 222 -18.06 3.35 0.28
N GLU A 223 -17.48 4.46 -0.14
CA GLU A 223 -18.09 5.79 -0.05
C GLU A 223 -18.40 6.28 -1.46
N THR A 224 -19.55 6.94 -1.63
CA THR A 224 -20.01 7.42 -2.94
C THR A 224 -18.99 8.36 -3.57
N ILE A 225 -18.53 8.02 -4.77
CA ILE A 225 -17.56 8.83 -5.52
C ILE A 225 -18.30 9.94 -6.28
N GLY A 226 -17.76 11.16 -6.23
CA GLY A 226 -18.31 12.31 -6.93
C GLY A 226 -18.29 12.13 -8.44
N LEU A 227 -19.42 12.42 -9.09
CA LEU A 227 -19.56 12.42 -10.55
C LEU A 227 -19.23 13.80 -11.15
N ASP A 228 -19.64 14.87 -10.44
CA ASP A 228 -19.41 16.26 -10.86
C ASP A 228 -18.68 17.04 -9.76
N PHE A 229 -17.59 17.70 -10.14
CA PHE A 229 -16.82 18.59 -9.26
C PHE A 229 -16.96 20.04 -9.76
N SER A 230 -18.00 20.74 -9.32
CA SER A 230 -18.20 22.15 -9.63
C SER A 230 -17.69 23.04 -8.50
N LEU A 231 -16.53 23.67 -8.70
CA LEU A 231 -16.02 24.70 -7.79
C LEU A 231 -16.83 25.98 -7.97
N HIS A 232 -17.82 26.21 -7.10
CA HIS A 232 -18.45 27.51 -6.99
C HIS A 232 -17.49 28.43 -6.23
N LEU A 233 -16.61 29.11 -6.97
CA LEU A 233 -15.90 30.27 -6.44
C LEU A 233 -16.96 31.30 -6.04
N MET A 234 -17.17 31.50 -4.75
CA MET A 234 -17.87 32.69 -4.28
C MET A 234 -16.98 33.89 -4.62
N GLU A 235 -17.29 34.57 -5.73
CA GLU A 235 -16.80 35.91 -6.02
C GLU A 235 -17.28 36.88 -4.92
N LYS A 236 -16.51 36.97 -3.84
CA LYS A 236 -16.53 38.15 -2.97
C LYS A 236 -15.45 39.11 -3.45
N GLY A 237 -15.86 39.99 -4.38
CA GLY A 237 -15.36 41.35 -4.50
C GLY A 237 -13.95 41.54 -5.05
N THR A 238 -13.85 41.67 -6.37
CA THR A 238 -12.96 42.68 -6.99
C THR A 238 -13.58 43.14 -8.30
N SER A 239 -14.40 44.18 -8.19
CA SER A 239 -14.75 45.06 -9.29
C SER A 239 -13.49 45.82 -9.73
N VAL A 240 -12.80 45.36 -10.77
CA VAL A 240 -11.97 46.23 -11.62
C VAL A 240 -12.06 45.74 -13.06
N LEU A 241 -12.96 46.40 -13.80
CA LEU A 241 -12.86 46.77 -15.21
C LEU A 241 -11.85 45.99 -16.10
N CYS A 242 -12.40 45.21 -17.03
CA CYS A 242 -11.87 45.22 -18.39
C CYS A 242 -13.02 45.03 -19.40
N SER A 243 -13.68 46.14 -19.72
CA SER A 243 -14.25 46.32 -21.06
C SER A 243 -13.11 46.70 -22.00
N ALA A 244 -13.08 46.04 -23.16
CA ALA A 244 -12.46 46.40 -24.44
C ALA A 244 -11.71 45.17 -25.01
N ASP A 245 -11.91 44.69 -26.22
CA ASP A 245 -12.80 45.08 -27.30
C ASP A 245 -12.97 43.86 -28.22
N LYS A 246 -14.14 43.79 -28.86
CA LYS A 246 -14.38 42.95 -30.03
C LYS A 246 -13.51 43.44 -31.19
N LEU A 247 -12.88 42.51 -31.88
CA LEU A 247 -12.76 42.47 -33.35
C LEU A 247 -12.58 41.02 -33.79
#